data_AF-A0A0F8E6E4-F1
#
_entry.id   AF-A0A0F8E6E4-F1
#
_cell.length_a   1.000
_cell.length_b   1.000
_cell.length_c   1.000
_cell.angle_alpha   90.00
_cell.angle_beta   90.00
_cell.angle_gamma   90.00
#
_symmetry.space_group_name_H-M   'P 1'
#
loop_
_entity.id
_entity.type
_entity.pdbx_description
1 polymer ?
#
loop_
_entity_poly.entity_id
_entity_poly.type
_entity_poly.pdbx_seq_one_letter_code
_entity_poly.pdbx_strand_id
1 'polypeptide(L)'
;MDFITSKIIFDNIKNCIVLSPSDIAPSKIKEGRLPAGGIVNKITPETQIDALIVKKQYPLICDGTAEFEESDIRSRKTFNYQDISASNKSESRLAVNKRFFKEMEDTDTIYLILH
;
A
#
# COMPACT_ATOMS: atom_id res chain seq x y z
N MET A 1 0.50 10.63 30.93
CA MET A 1 -0.48 10.84 29.86
C MET A 1 -0.41 9.60 28.99
N ASP A 2 -1.40 8.73 29.10
CA ASP A 2 -1.50 7.58 28.21
C ASP A 2 -1.88 8.13 26.84
N PHE A 3 -0.91 8.15 25.93
CA PHE A 3 -1.22 8.40 24.53
C PHE A 3 -2.08 7.22 24.08
N ILE A 4 -3.37 7.48 23.82
CA ILE A 4 -4.20 6.52 23.09
C ILE A 4 -3.58 6.45 21.70
N THR A 5 -2.72 5.46 21.48
CA THR A 5 -2.21 5.15 20.17
C THR A 5 -3.31 4.37 19.45
N SER A 6 -4.03 5.05 18.57
CA SER A 6 -5.02 4.41 17.70
C SER A 6 -4.30 3.48 16.74
N LYS A 7 -4.73 2.23 16.69
CA LYS A 7 -4.21 1.21 15.79
C LYS A 7 -5.21 0.92 14.68
N ILE A 8 -4.69 0.72 13.46
CA ILE A 8 -5.46 0.14 12.35
C ILE A 8 -5.09 -1.33 12.26
N ILE A 9 -6.12 -2.18 12.26
CA ILE A 9 -6.01 -3.61 12.03
C ILE A 9 -6.49 -3.90 10.60
N PHE A 10 -5.66 -4.61 9.86
CA PHE A 10 -5.97 -5.17 8.55
C PHE A 10 -6.16 -6.67 8.72
N ASP A 11 -7.32 -7.19 8.32
CA ASP A 11 -7.67 -8.62 8.44
C ASP A 11 -7.82 -9.29 7.07
N ASN A 12 -7.86 -10.62 7.03
CA ASN A 12 -7.98 -11.43 5.80
C ASN A 12 -6.89 -11.15 4.76
N ILE A 13 -5.66 -10.85 5.21
CA ILE A 13 -4.54 -10.58 4.31
C ILE A 13 -4.18 -11.85 3.52
N LYS A 14 -4.45 -11.83 2.22
CA LYS A 14 -4.11 -12.91 1.26
C LYS A 14 -2.70 -12.78 0.72
N ASN A 15 -2.22 -11.54 0.57
CA ASN A 15 -0.88 -11.27 0.08
C ASN A 15 -0.42 -9.88 0.53
N CYS A 16 0.87 -9.70 0.78
CA CYS A 16 1.45 -8.41 1.06
C CYS A 16 2.75 -8.23 0.28
N ILE A 17 2.94 -7.03 -0.29
CA ILE A 17 4.19 -6.61 -0.89
C ILE A 17 4.70 -5.42 -0.09
N VAL A 18 5.97 -5.47 0.28
CA VAL A 18 6.69 -4.38 0.94
C VAL A 18 7.66 -3.79 -0.05
N LEU A 19 7.65 -2.47 -0.20
CA LEU A 19 8.54 -1.72 -1.08
C LEU A 19 9.22 -0.59 -0.31
N SER A 20 10.40 -0.23 -0.78
CA SER A 20 11.12 0.98 -0.43
C SER A 20 10.78 2.11 -1.43
N PRO A 21 10.79 3.39 -1.02
CA PRO A 21 10.81 4.52 -1.93
C PRO A 21 11.87 4.40 -3.04
N SER A 22 13.03 3.80 -2.73
CA SER A 22 14.10 3.55 -3.71
C SER A 22 13.70 2.58 -4.83
N ASP A 23 12.68 1.74 -4.61
CA ASP A 23 12.17 0.80 -5.61
C ASP A 23 11.27 1.49 -6.65
N ILE A 24 10.92 2.76 -6.42
CA ILE A 24 10.05 3.54 -7.30
C ILE A 24 10.88 4.57 -8.07
N ALA A 25 10.96 4.40 -9.39
CA ALA A 25 11.63 5.39 -10.23
C ALA A 25 11.00 6.79 -10.07
N PRO A 26 11.79 7.88 -10.00
CA PRO A 26 11.27 9.25 -9.81
C PRO A 26 10.23 9.68 -10.84
N SER A 27 10.34 9.19 -12.09
CA SER A 27 9.33 9.42 -13.13
C SER A 27 7.97 8.82 -12.76
N LYS A 28 7.93 7.68 -12.08
CA LYS A 28 6.70 7.00 -11.65
C LYS A 28 6.05 7.66 -10.44
N ILE A 29 6.85 8.20 -9.52
CA ILE A 29 6.35 9.10 -8.46
C ILE A 29 5.67 10.32 -9.09
N LYS A 30 6.32 10.96 -10.09
CA LYS A 30 5.74 12.09 -10.84
C LYS A 30 4.51 11.73 -11.65
N GLU A 31 4.35 10.50 -12.10
CA GLU A 31 3.14 10.00 -12.76
C GLU A 31 2.04 9.58 -11.77
N GLY A 32 2.35 9.44 -10.48
CA GLY A 32 1.42 8.94 -9.47
C GLY A 32 1.18 7.43 -9.59
N ARG A 33 2.20 6.66 -9.98
CA ARG A 33 2.11 5.22 -10.25
C ARG A 33 3.05 4.43 -9.34
N LEU A 34 2.55 3.31 -8.83
CA LEU A 34 3.26 2.44 -7.89
C LEU A 34 3.47 1.05 -8.52
N PRO A 35 4.67 0.46 -8.45
CA PRO A 35 4.91 -0.89 -8.97
C PRO A 35 4.14 -1.90 -8.13
N ALA A 36 3.18 -2.60 -8.73
CA ALA A 36 2.24 -3.43 -7.97
C ALA A 36 1.90 -4.74 -8.68
N GLY A 37 2.71 -5.17 -9.65
CA GLY A 37 2.42 -6.34 -10.51
C GLY A 37 2.12 -7.62 -9.75
N GLY A 38 2.89 -7.89 -8.68
CA GLY A 38 2.73 -9.10 -7.87
C GLY A 38 1.38 -9.20 -7.13
N ILE A 39 0.66 -8.07 -6.97
CA ILE A 39 -0.59 -8.01 -6.23
C ILE A 39 -1.79 -7.63 -7.11
N VAL A 40 -1.60 -6.73 -8.07
CA VAL A 40 -2.62 -6.30 -9.05
C VAL A 40 -3.08 -7.48 -9.92
N ASN A 41 -2.20 -8.41 -10.27
CA ASN A 41 -2.56 -9.59 -11.07
C ASN A 41 -3.36 -10.64 -10.27
N LYS A 42 -3.41 -10.51 -8.94
CA LYS A 42 -4.13 -11.43 -8.05
C LYS A 42 -5.51 -10.90 -7.62
N ILE A 43 -5.87 -9.68 -8.03
CA ILE A 43 -7.14 -9.07 -7.64
C ILE A 43 -8.32 -9.72 -8.37
N THR A 44 -9.32 -10.16 -7.60
CA THR A 44 -10.64 -10.67 -8.02
C THR A 44 -11.74 -9.69 -7.61
N PRO A 45 -12.98 -9.83 -8.13
CA PRO A 45 -14.10 -8.96 -7.77
C PRO A 45 -14.41 -8.84 -6.27
N GLU A 46 -14.00 -9.83 -5.46
CA GLU A 46 -14.24 -9.89 -4.01
C GLU A 46 -13.03 -9.44 -3.18
N THR A 47 -11.96 -8.97 -3.83
CA THR A 47 -10.71 -8.56 -3.17
C THR A 47 -10.49 -7.07 -3.31
N GLN A 48 -9.71 -6.51 -2.38
CA GLN A 48 -9.29 -5.12 -2.39
C GLN A 48 -7.80 -5.02 -2.08
N ILE A 49 -7.17 -3.92 -2.53
CA ILE A 49 -5.78 -3.60 -2.21
C ILE A 49 -5.73 -2.32 -1.39
N ASP A 50 -5.12 -2.39 -0.21
CA ASP A 50 -4.73 -1.22 0.58
C ASP A 50 -3.26 -0.89 0.32
N ALA A 51 -3.01 0.32 -0.17
CA ALA A 51 -1.68 0.89 -0.31
C ALA A 51 -1.40 1.86 0.84
N LEU A 52 -0.31 1.64 1.58
CA LEU A 52 0.10 2.47 2.70
C LEU A 52 1.53 2.98 2.52
N ILE A 53 1.81 4.19 3.00
CA ILE A 53 3.16 4.68 3.30
C ILE A 53 3.25 4.82 4.81
N VAL A 54 4.24 4.17 5.42
CA VAL A 54 4.47 4.19 6.87
C VAL A 54 5.90 4.58 7.20
N LYS A 55 6.05 5.30 8.31
CA LYS A 55 7.33 5.86 8.80
C LYS A 55 8.39 4.82 9.16
N LYS A 56 7.96 3.59 9.41
CA LYS A 56 8.83 2.49 9.82
C LYS A 56 8.31 1.17 9.27
N GLN A 57 9.19 0.19 9.22
CA GLN A 57 8.83 -1.17 8.87
C GLN A 57 8.12 -1.85 10.05
N TYR A 58 6.96 -2.42 9.79
CA TYR A 58 6.21 -3.25 10.74
C TYR A 58 6.48 -4.73 10.43
N PRO A 59 6.64 -5.59 11.45
CA PRO A 59 6.65 -7.02 11.22
C PRO A 59 5.27 -7.45 10.74
N LEU A 60 5.17 -7.87 9.48
CA LEU A 60 3.96 -8.51 8.96
C LEU A 60 3.82 -9.87 9.62
N ILE A 61 2.78 -10.03 10.44
CA ILE A 61 2.48 -11.31 11.06
C ILE A 61 1.75 -12.15 10.00
N CYS A 62 2.30 -13.31 9.68
CA CYS A 62 1.81 -14.18 8.59
C CYS A 62 0.43 -14.82 8.85
N ASP A 63 -0.30 -14.41 9.89
CA ASP A 63 -1.55 -15.04 10.34
C ASP A 63 -2.80 -14.31 9.80
N GLY A 64 -2.70 -13.75 8.59
CA GLY A 64 -3.80 -13.09 7.92
C GLY A 64 -4.17 -11.71 8.49
N THR A 65 -3.42 -11.19 9.46
CA THR A 65 -3.65 -9.85 10.03
C THR A 65 -2.37 -9.00 10.11
N ALA A 66 -2.53 -7.68 10.06
CA ALA A 66 -1.44 -6.74 10.29
C ALA A 66 -1.93 -5.52 11.09
N GLU A 67 -1.18 -5.14 12.10
CA GLU A 67 -1.46 -3.96 12.92
C GLU A 67 -0.47 -2.84 12.61
N PHE A 68 -0.99 -1.63 12.44
CA PHE A 68 -0.19 -0.42 12.26
C PHE A 68 -0.65 0.66 13.23
N GLU A 69 0.28 1.40 13.81
CA GLU A 69 -0.07 2.63 14.54
C GLU A 69 -0.51 3.69 13.54
N GLU A 70 -1.67 4.32 13.76
CA GLU A 70 -2.19 5.38 12.87
C GLU A 70 -1.21 6.54 12.74
N SER A 71 -0.50 6.86 13.82
CA SER A 71 0.50 7.92 13.86
C SER A 71 1.71 7.67 12.95
N ASP A 72 1.94 6.41 12.55
CA ASP A 72 3.01 6.03 11.64
C ASP A 72 2.57 6.00 10.17
N ILE A 73 1.27 6.05 9.88
CA ILE A 73 0.76 6.08 8.51
C ILE A 73 0.80 7.52 7.98
N ARG A 74 1.55 7.73 6.90
CA ARG A 74 1.59 9.02 6.19
C ARG A 74 0.48 9.13 5.15
N SER A 75 0.22 8.03 4.45
CA SER A 75 -0.81 7.97 3.42
C SER A 75 -1.40 6.58 3.34
N ARG A 76 -2.70 6.51 3.08
CA ARG A 76 -3.44 5.28 2.81
C ARG A 76 -4.37 5.49 1.64
N LYS A 77 -4.46 4.49 0.76
CA LYS A 77 -5.45 4.45 -0.32
C LYS A 77 -5.90 3.02 -0.57
N THR A 78 -7.21 2.82 -0.59
CA THR A 78 -7.84 1.52 -0.87
C THR A 78 -8.32 1.48 -2.32
N PHE A 79 -8.20 0.31 -2.95
CA PHE A 79 -8.60 0.06 -4.32
C PHE A 79 -9.42 -1.22 -4.39
N ASN A 80 -10.63 -1.12 -4.91
CA ASN A 80 -11.44 -2.29 -5.24
C ASN A 80 -11.11 -2.78 -6.65
N TYR A 81 -11.60 -3.97 -6.98
CA TYR A 81 -11.46 -4.54 -8.33
C TYR A 81 -11.85 -3.56 -9.44
N GLN A 82 -12.92 -2.79 -9.27
CA GLN A 82 -13.42 -1.84 -10.27
C GLN A 82 -12.49 -0.63 -10.47
N ASP A 83 -11.78 -0.21 -9.41
CA ASP A 83 -10.81 0.89 -9.47
C ASP A 83 -9.55 0.48 -10.24
N ILE A 84 -9.27 -0.83 -10.29
CA ILE A 84 -8.18 -1.41 -11.04
C ILE A 84 -8.69 -1.74 -12.45
N SER A 85 -8.76 -0.70 -13.28
CA SER A 85 -9.05 -0.82 -14.70
C SER A 85 -8.12 -1.83 -15.40
N ALA A 86 -8.57 -2.39 -16.52
CA ALA A 86 -7.78 -3.34 -17.31
C ALA A 86 -6.37 -2.82 -17.66
N SER A 87 -6.22 -1.49 -17.83
CA SER A 87 -4.94 -0.82 -18.08
C SER A 87 -3.94 -0.89 -16.90
N ASN A 88 -4.43 -0.89 -15.66
CA ASN A 88 -3.57 -1.04 -14.48
C ASN A 88 -3.05 -2.48 -14.36
N LYS A 89 -3.89 -3.47 -14.73
CA LYS A 89 -3.49 -4.88 -14.80
C LYS A 89 -2.43 -5.13 -15.87
N SER A 90 -2.63 -4.61 -17.08
CA SER A 90 -1.66 -4.79 -18.18
C SER A 90 -0.31 -4.13 -17.90
N GLU A 91 -0.29 -3.00 -17.18
CA GLU A 91 0.94 -2.32 -16.81
C GLU A 91 1.60 -2.82 -15.52
N SER A 92 0.97 -3.76 -14.78
CA SER A 92 1.47 -4.22 -13.48
C SER A 92 1.72 -3.06 -12.49
N ARG A 93 0.87 -2.03 -12.54
CA ARG A 93 1.02 -0.78 -11.78
C ARG A 93 -0.30 -0.31 -11.19
N LEU A 94 -0.21 0.34 -10.04
CA LEU A 94 -1.36 0.91 -9.33
C LEU A 94 -1.35 2.44 -9.43
N ALA A 95 -2.47 3.02 -9.83
CA ALA A 95 -2.63 4.47 -9.98
C ALA A 95 -2.98 5.14 -8.64
N VAL A 96 -1.97 5.48 -7.85
CA VAL A 96 -2.13 6.09 -6.51
C VAL A 96 -2.33 7.60 -6.52
N ASN A 97 -2.01 8.28 -7.63
CA ASN A 97 -1.93 9.75 -7.76
C ASN A 97 -0.71 10.34 -7.02
N LYS A 98 -0.16 11.44 -7.54
CA LYS A 98 1.02 12.12 -7.00
C LYS A 98 0.84 12.53 -5.53
N ARG A 99 -0.39 12.88 -5.11
CA ARG A 99 -0.69 13.27 -3.73
C ARG A 99 -0.40 12.18 -2.70
N PHE A 100 -0.45 10.91 -3.11
CA PHE A 100 -0.11 9.78 -2.25
C PHE A 100 1.34 9.86 -1.76
N PHE A 101 2.25 10.36 -2.60
CA PHE A 101 3.68 10.47 -2.29
C PHE A 101 4.09 11.79 -1.65
N LYS A 102 3.15 12.71 -1.37
CA LYS A 102 3.47 14.11 -1.02
C LYS A 102 4.34 14.24 0.23
N GLU A 103 4.12 13.39 1.22
CA GLU A 103 4.81 13.40 2.52
C GLU A 103 5.77 12.22 2.68
N MET A 104 6.04 11.50 1.59
CA MET A 104 6.93 10.34 1.59
C MET A 104 8.39 10.78 1.77
N GLU A 105 9.07 10.11 2.69
CA GLU A 105 10.51 10.24 2.94
C GLU A 105 11.23 8.96 2.49
N ASP A 106 12.53 9.06 2.18
CA ASP A 106 13.32 7.95 1.64
C ASP A 106 13.44 6.74 2.59
N THR A 107 13.25 6.97 3.90
CA THR A 107 13.29 5.94 4.95
C THR A 107 11.94 5.26 5.19
N ASP A 108 10.87 5.77 4.56
CA ASP A 108 9.54 5.19 4.73
C ASP A 108 9.46 3.79 4.13
N THR A 109 8.42 3.05 4.50
CA THR A 109 8.09 1.76 3.94
C THR A 109 6.71 1.82 3.30
N ILE A 110 6.57 1.19 2.13
CA ILE A 110 5.33 1.15 1.38
C ILE A 110 4.77 -0.26 1.46
N TYR A 111 3.54 -0.39 1.92
CA TYR A 111 2.82 -1.67 1.97
C TYR A 111 1.74 -1.70 0.91
N LEU A 112 1.65 -2.81 0.19
CA LEU A 112 0.50 -3.17 -0.63
C LEU A 112 -0.11 -4.43 -0.04
N ILE A 113 -1.32 -4.33 0.50
CA ILE A 113 -2.00 -5.41 1.22
C ILE A 113 -3.21 -5.83 0.40
N LEU A 114 -3.29 -7.10 0.01
CA LEU A 114 -4.44 -7.70 -0.68
C LEU A 114 -5.27 -8.46 0.33
N HIS A 115 -6.56 -8.15 0.35
CA HIS A 115 -7.58 -8.80 1.16
C HIS A 115 -8.43 -9.77 0.35
#